data_AF-A0AA46Z1S9-F1
#
_entry.id   AF-A0AA46Z1S9-F1
#
_cell.length_a   1.000
_cell.length_b   1.000
_cell.length_c   1.000
_cell.angle_alpha   90.00
_cell.angle_beta   90.00
_cell.angle_gamma   90.00
#
_symmetry.space_group_name_H-M   'P 1'
#
loop_
_entity.id
_entity.type
_entity.pdbx_description
1 polymer ?
#
loop_
_entity_poly.entity_id
_entity_poly.type
_entity_poly.pdbx_seq_one_letter_code
_entity_poly.pdbx_strand_id
1 'polypeptide(L)'
;MNKSDKKKIFPGGIDEQAILDIVASKGSMLSILSETPPQPERAEAIPPEPAVTGKQAFTDKECDAFIANFLNVPRSESTTTLHIDADIHRRISSLVWGIGSRKVTVAGVTNRILALFFEQNEKLVHYIIEKHCKSFKTK
;
A
#
# COMPACT_ATOMS: atom_id res chain seq x y z
N MET A 1 -3.92 41.11 -35.96
CA MET A 1 -3.90 41.42 -34.51
C MET A 1 -5.25 41.00 -33.94
N ASN A 2 -5.35 39.76 -33.48
CA ASN A 2 -6.60 39.10 -33.15
C ASN A 2 -6.51 38.74 -31.67
N LYS A 3 -7.23 39.48 -30.83
CA LYS A 3 -7.23 39.33 -29.37
C LYS A 3 -8.08 38.11 -28.99
N SER A 4 -7.52 37.17 -28.25
CA SER A 4 -8.24 36.02 -27.70
C SER A 4 -9.02 36.42 -26.44
N ASP A 5 -10.34 36.32 -26.50
CA ASP A 5 -11.23 36.54 -25.35
C ASP A 5 -11.00 35.47 -24.27
N LYS A 6 -10.51 35.90 -23.10
CA LYS A 6 -10.35 35.06 -21.92
C LYS A 6 -11.70 34.96 -21.19
N LYS A 7 -12.28 33.75 -21.07
CA LYS A 7 -13.46 33.50 -20.25
C LYS A 7 -13.16 33.85 -18.78
N LYS A 8 -13.82 34.88 -18.25
CA LYS A 8 -13.81 35.23 -16.82
C LYS A 8 -14.61 34.17 -16.06
N ILE A 9 -13.97 33.46 -15.15
CA ILE A 9 -14.65 32.58 -14.19
C ILE A 9 -15.09 33.47 -13.03
N PHE A 10 -16.40 33.57 -12.80
CA PHE A 10 -16.97 34.29 -11.67
C PHE A 10 -17.03 33.35 -10.46
N PRO A 11 -16.37 33.65 -9.33
CA PRO A 11 -16.33 32.76 -8.16
C PRO A 11 -17.56 32.88 -7.25
N GLY A 12 -18.54 33.74 -7.57
CA GLY A 12 -19.67 34.07 -6.67
C GLY A 12 -20.96 33.27 -6.87
N GLY A 13 -20.92 32.11 -7.54
CA GLY A 13 -22.11 31.36 -7.95
C GLY A 13 -22.15 29.91 -7.49
N ILE A 14 -21.51 29.58 -6.36
CA ILE A 14 -21.57 28.22 -5.80
C ILE A 14 -22.86 28.12 -5.01
N ASP A 15 -23.83 27.41 -5.57
CA ASP A 15 -25.12 27.17 -4.95
C ASP A 15 -24.98 26.04 -3.91
N GLU A 16 -24.91 26.42 -2.63
CA GLU A 16 -24.75 25.48 -1.52
C GLU A 16 -25.90 24.46 -1.45
N GLN A 17 -27.10 24.84 -1.91
CA GLN A 17 -28.26 23.96 -1.89
C GLN A 17 -28.15 22.84 -2.92
N ALA A 18 -27.61 23.11 -4.11
CA ALA A 18 -27.31 22.07 -5.09
C ALA A 18 -26.29 21.04 -4.57
N ILE A 19 -25.34 21.46 -3.73
CA ILE A 19 -24.37 20.54 -3.12
C ILE A 19 -25.05 19.64 -2.07
N LEU A 20 -25.91 20.22 -1.23
CA LEU A 20 -26.63 19.45 -0.21
C LEU A 20 -27.61 18.44 -0.81
N ASP A 21 -28.28 18.79 -1.91
CA ASP A 21 -29.19 17.88 -2.62
C ASP A 21 -28.46 16.67 -3.23
N ILE A 22 -27.24 16.89 -3.77
CA ILE A 22 -26.38 15.79 -4.26
C ILE A 22 -25.97 14.85 -3.12
N VAL A 23 -25.67 15.39 -1.93
CA VAL A 23 -25.30 14.57 -0.76
C VAL A 23 -26.50 13.79 -0.23
N ALA A 24 -27.67 14.42 -0.17
CA ALA A 24 -28.91 13.77 0.26
C ALA A 24 -29.35 12.65 -0.70
N SER A 25 -29.26 12.90 -2.01
CA SER A 25 -29.66 11.93 -3.05
C SER A 25 -28.72 10.70 -3.11
N LYS A 26 -27.47 10.84 -2.67
CA LYS A 26 -26.45 9.79 -2.71
C LYS A 26 -26.47 8.86 -1.48
N GLY A 27 -27.30 9.16 -0.47
CA GLY A 27 -27.55 8.29 0.70
C GLY A 27 -28.42 7.07 0.41
N SER A 28 -29.05 6.97 -0.76
CA SER A 28 -30.04 5.93 -1.09
C SER A 28 -29.49 4.65 -1.74
N MET A 29 -28.16 4.51 -1.90
CA MET A 29 -27.53 3.37 -2.61
C MET A 29 -26.96 2.28 -1.68
N LEU A 30 -27.14 2.37 -0.36
CA LEU A 30 -26.55 1.43 0.62
C LEU A 30 -27.58 0.52 1.33
N SER A 31 -28.71 0.18 0.70
CA SER A 31 -29.75 -0.68 1.32
C SER A 31 -30.13 -1.94 0.54
N ILE A 32 -29.26 -2.45 -0.32
CA ILE A 32 -29.48 -3.71 -1.04
C ILE A 32 -28.28 -4.65 -0.95
N LEU A 33 -27.87 -5.00 0.28
CA LEU A 33 -27.09 -6.21 0.57
C LEU A 33 -27.46 -6.76 1.96
N SER A 34 -28.76 -6.90 2.24
CA SER A 34 -29.25 -7.66 3.39
C SER A 34 -30.20 -8.75 2.88
N GLU A 35 -29.63 -9.88 2.50
CA GLU A 35 -30.35 -11.16 2.37
C GLU A 35 -29.51 -12.27 3.03
N THR A 36 -30.10 -12.84 4.06
CA THR A 36 -29.86 -14.14 4.75
C THR A 36 -31.08 -15.01 4.40
N PRO A 37 -31.17 -16.38 4.39
CA PRO A 37 -30.36 -17.52 4.92
C PRO A 37 -30.26 -18.71 3.87
N PRO A 38 -30.05 -20.04 4.15
CA PRO A 38 -29.79 -20.78 5.41
C PRO A 38 -28.59 -21.75 5.44
N GLN A 39 -28.24 -22.09 6.67
CA GLN A 39 -27.34 -23.13 7.15
C GLN A 39 -27.82 -24.56 6.81
N PRO A 40 -26.90 -25.54 6.70
CA PRO A 40 -27.15 -26.87 7.25
C PRO A 40 -26.11 -27.21 8.33
N GLU A 41 -26.59 -27.56 9.52
CA GLU A 41 -25.83 -28.26 10.55
C GLU A 41 -25.36 -29.63 10.04
N ARG A 42 -24.06 -29.92 10.22
CA ARG A 42 -23.65 -31.28 10.58
C ARG A 42 -22.34 -31.26 11.37
N ALA A 43 -22.40 -31.98 12.48
CA ALA A 43 -21.45 -32.06 13.59
C ALA A 43 -20.07 -32.66 13.23
N GLU A 44 -19.11 -32.24 14.06
CA GLU A 44 -17.91 -32.95 14.55
C GLU A 44 -16.95 -33.59 13.55
N ALA A 45 -15.77 -32.97 13.42
CA ALA A 45 -14.52 -33.54 13.91
C ALA A 45 -13.42 -32.47 13.84
N ILE A 46 -12.87 -32.08 15.00
CA ILE A 46 -11.68 -31.24 15.11
C ILE A 46 -10.46 -32.17 15.04
N PRO A 47 -9.48 -31.92 14.15
CA PRO A 47 -8.08 -32.25 14.42
C PRO A 47 -7.27 -30.97 14.69
N PRO A 48 -6.23 -31.06 15.53
CA PRO A 48 -5.82 -29.98 16.42
C PRO A 48 -5.18 -28.80 15.70
N GLU A 49 -5.45 -27.61 16.24
CA GLU A 49 -4.57 -26.44 16.15
C GLU A 49 -3.09 -26.87 16.18
N PRO A 50 -2.26 -26.47 15.22
CA PRO A 50 -0.85 -26.39 15.51
C PRO A 50 -0.68 -25.27 16.52
N ALA A 51 -0.43 -25.70 17.75
CA ALA A 51 0.20 -25.01 18.86
C ALA A 51 0.68 -23.60 18.51
N VAL A 52 0.14 -22.63 19.26
CA VAL A 52 0.75 -21.35 19.65
C VAL A 52 2.15 -21.20 19.04
N THR A 53 2.21 -20.52 17.90
CA THR A 53 3.48 -20.17 17.27
C THR A 53 4.24 -19.34 18.27
N GLY A 54 5.21 -19.97 18.93
CA GLY A 54 6.13 -19.29 19.84
C GLY A 54 6.62 -18.02 19.16
N LYS A 55 6.70 -16.92 19.92
CA LYS A 55 7.38 -15.69 19.49
C LYS A 55 8.64 -16.10 18.73
N GLN A 56 8.60 -15.99 17.40
CA GLN A 56 9.76 -16.28 16.59
C GLN A 56 10.73 -15.15 16.88
N ALA A 57 11.60 -15.39 17.85
CA ALA A 57 12.66 -14.48 18.21
C ALA A 57 13.64 -14.52 17.04
N PHE A 58 13.55 -13.53 16.15
CA PHE A 58 14.58 -13.31 15.15
C PHE A 58 15.92 -13.16 15.86
N THR A 59 16.92 -13.91 15.41
CA THR A 59 18.26 -13.79 15.94
C THR A 59 18.85 -12.43 15.53
N ASP A 60 19.73 -11.88 16.36
CA ASP A 60 20.42 -10.63 16.01
C ASP A 60 21.19 -10.77 14.69
N LYS A 61 21.71 -11.97 14.39
CA LYS A 61 22.38 -12.29 13.12
C LYS A 61 21.47 -12.16 11.91
N GLU A 62 20.21 -12.61 12.00
CA GLU A 62 19.23 -12.47 10.91
C GLU A 62 18.87 -10.99 10.68
N CYS A 63 18.77 -10.20 11.76
CA CYS A 63 18.53 -8.77 11.66
C CYS A 63 19.71 -8.03 11.03
N ASP A 64 20.93 -8.33 11.46
CA ASP A 64 22.15 -7.72 10.93
C ASP A 64 22.34 -8.06 9.44
N ALA A 65 22.06 -9.31 9.05
CA ALA A 65 22.09 -9.72 7.65
C ALA A 65 21.05 -8.97 6.82
N PHE A 66 19.83 -8.80 7.35
CA PHE A 66 18.77 -8.03 6.67
C PHE A 66 19.16 -6.55 6.51
N ILE A 67 19.69 -5.92 7.56
CA ILE A 67 20.16 -4.54 7.51
C ILE A 67 21.28 -4.40 6.48
N ALA A 68 22.28 -5.27 6.52
CA ALA A 68 23.40 -5.24 5.58
C ALA A 68 22.96 -5.42 4.12
N ASN A 69 21.98 -6.29 3.87
CA ASN A 69 21.55 -6.63 2.51
C ASN A 69 20.54 -5.64 1.91
N PHE A 70 19.66 -5.05 2.72
CA PHE A 70 18.54 -4.23 2.22
C PHE A 70 18.55 -2.77 2.67
N LEU A 71 19.15 -2.46 3.82
CA LEU A 71 19.09 -1.12 4.43
C LEU A 71 20.42 -0.38 4.37
N ASN A 72 21.54 -1.09 4.21
CA ASN A 72 22.87 -0.50 4.07
C ASN A 72 23.12 -0.04 2.62
N VAL A 73 22.24 0.82 2.13
CA VAL A 73 22.36 1.46 0.81
C VAL A 73 22.96 2.85 1.00
N PRO A 74 23.93 3.30 0.16
CA PRO A 74 24.47 4.64 0.25
C PRO A 74 23.34 5.68 0.27
N ARG A 75 23.41 6.58 1.25
CA ARG A 75 22.40 7.60 1.46
C ARG A 75 22.29 8.46 0.21
N SER A 76 21.12 8.43 -0.43
CA SER A 76 20.80 9.37 -1.50
C SER A 76 20.71 10.78 -0.92
N GLU A 77 21.32 11.76 -1.58
CA GLU A 77 21.23 13.17 -1.21
C GLU A 77 19.83 13.76 -1.47
N SER A 78 19.01 13.10 -2.29
CA SER A 78 17.63 13.51 -2.57
C SER A 78 16.66 12.89 -1.57
N THR A 79 16.49 13.50 -0.40
CA THR A 79 15.52 13.03 0.60
C THR A 79 14.13 13.57 0.29
N THR A 80 13.21 12.67 -0.09
CA THR A 80 11.75 12.65 0.18
C THR A 80 10.98 11.78 -0.82
N THR A 81 11.59 11.39 -1.95
CA THR A 81 10.89 10.66 -3.03
C THR A 81 11.48 9.27 -3.25
N LEU A 82 10.64 8.34 -3.71
CA LEU A 82 11.07 7.01 -4.15
C LEU A 82 11.93 7.16 -5.42
N HIS A 83 13.24 6.99 -5.28
CA HIS A 83 14.15 6.95 -6.41
C HIS A 83 14.32 5.51 -6.90
N ILE A 84 14.18 5.30 -8.21
CA ILE A 84 14.48 4.03 -8.87
C ILE A 84 15.62 4.30 -9.83
N ASP A 85 16.73 3.59 -9.64
CA ASP A 85 17.89 3.69 -10.53
C ASP A 85 17.51 3.46 -12.00
N ALA A 86 18.19 4.15 -12.91
CA ALA A 86 17.87 4.12 -14.34
C ALA A 86 17.94 2.71 -14.94
N ASP A 87 18.90 1.88 -14.52
CA ASP A 87 19.03 0.51 -15.02
C ASP A 87 17.89 -0.38 -14.51
N ILE A 88 17.49 -0.21 -13.25
CA ILE A 88 16.35 -0.94 -12.67
C ILE A 88 15.06 -0.50 -13.36
N HIS A 89 14.85 0.81 -13.51
CA HIS A 89 13.68 1.35 -14.21
C HIS A 89 13.60 0.83 -15.65
N ARG A 90 14.74 0.74 -16.37
CA ARG A 90 14.80 0.18 -17.72
C ARG A 90 14.34 -1.28 -17.74
N ARG A 91 14.81 -2.11 -16.81
CA ARG A 91 14.39 -3.53 -16.70
C ARG A 91 12.89 -3.68 -16.47
N ILE A 92 12.33 -2.89 -15.55
CA ILE A 92 10.88 -2.91 -15.27
C ILE A 92 10.10 -2.42 -16.49
N SER A 93 10.58 -1.35 -17.14
CA SER A 93 9.94 -0.80 -18.35
C SER A 93 9.91 -1.81 -19.49
N SER A 94 11.02 -2.51 -19.73
CA SER A 94 11.09 -3.57 -20.74
C SER A 94 10.13 -4.72 -20.44
N LEU A 95 9.98 -5.10 -19.17
CA LEU A 95 9.01 -6.12 -18.75
C LEU A 95 7.57 -5.67 -19.03
N VAL A 96 7.22 -4.46 -18.62
CA VAL A 96 5.88 -3.89 -18.84
C VAL A 96 5.57 -3.78 -20.33
N TRP A 97 6.55 -3.33 -21.13
CA TRP A 97 6.43 -3.25 -22.59
C TRP A 97 6.23 -4.63 -23.23
N GLY A 98 7.02 -5.62 -22.82
CA GLY A 98 6.94 -6.98 -23.35
C GLY A 98 5.59 -7.66 -23.11
N ILE A 99 4.90 -7.32 -22.02
CA ILE A 99 3.55 -7.83 -21.72
C ILE A 99 2.49 -7.22 -22.68
N GLY A 100 2.74 -6.04 -23.28
CA GLY A 100 1.86 -5.43 -24.27
C GLY A 100 0.48 -5.00 -23.74
N SER A 101 0.27 -5.03 -22.43
CA SER A 101 -1.01 -4.70 -21.80
C SER A 101 -1.01 -3.26 -21.29
N ARG A 102 -1.96 -2.44 -21.77
CA ARG A 102 -2.11 -1.05 -21.31
C ARG A 102 -2.50 -0.93 -19.83
N LYS A 103 -2.91 -2.03 -19.19
CA LYS A 103 -3.30 -2.06 -17.77
C LYS A 103 -2.12 -2.22 -16.83
N VAL A 104 -0.99 -2.73 -17.33
CA VAL A 104 0.21 -2.96 -16.52
C VAL A 104 1.10 -1.72 -16.63
N THR A 105 1.52 -1.17 -15.50
CA THR A 105 2.36 0.03 -15.44
C THR A 105 3.60 -0.23 -14.60
N VAL A 106 4.68 0.51 -14.87
CA VAL A 106 5.92 0.45 -14.07
C VAL A 106 5.61 0.72 -12.60
N ALA A 107 4.81 1.76 -12.32
CA ALA A 107 4.40 2.10 -10.96
C ALA A 107 3.62 0.96 -10.28
N GLY A 108 2.68 0.32 -10.99
CA GLY A 108 1.90 -0.79 -10.47
C GLY A 108 2.77 -2.00 -10.12
N VAL A 109 3.72 -2.34 -10.99
CA VAL A 109 4.69 -3.43 -10.74
C VAL A 109 5.57 -3.12 -9.54
N THR A 110 6.16 -1.92 -9.49
CA THR A 110 7.01 -1.50 -8.36
C THR A 110 6.25 -1.54 -7.04
N ASN A 111 5.04 -0.97 -6.99
CA ASN A 111 4.23 -0.95 -5.78
C ASN A 111 3.86 -2.37 -5.32
N ARG A 112 3.56 -3.29 -6.25
CA ARG A 112 3.26 -4.68 -5.90
C ARG A 112 4.48 -5.40 -5.34
N ILE A 113 5.67 -5.18 -5.91
CA ILE A 113 6.92 -5.76 -5.40
C ILE A 113 7.20 -5.24 -3.99
N LEU A 114 7.03 -3.94 -3.75
CA LEU A 114 7.20 -3.34 -2.42
C LEU A 114 6.19 -3.92 -1.42
N ALA A 115 4.92 -4.07 -1.80
CA ALA A 115 3.90 -4.68 -0.94
C ALA A 115 4.28 -6.12 -0.56
N LEU A 116 4.67 -6.94 -1.54
CA LEU A 116 5.09 -8.33 -1.30
C LEU A 116 6.34 -8.41 -0.41
N PHE A 117 7.28 -7.49 -0.57
CA PHE A 117 8.45 -7.41 0.29
C PHE A 117 8.06 -7.16 1.76
N PHE A 118 7.14 -6.24 2.01
CA PHE A 118 6.66 -5.98 3.37
C PHE A 118 5.79 -7.12 3.92
N GLU A 119 4.94 -7.73 3.10
CA GLU A 119 4.13 -8.91 3.50
C GLU A 119 5.04 -10.08 3.93
N GLN A 120 6.12 -10.34 3.20
CA GLN A 120 7.05 -11.44 3.52
C GLN A 120 7.92 -11.14 4.74
N ASN A 121 8.30 -9.87 4.95
CA ASN A 121 9.24 -9.48 6.00
C ASN A 121 8.56 -8.79 7.19
N GLU A 122 7.22 -8.79 7.27
CA GLU A 122 6.43 -8.01 8.24
C GLU A 122 6.94 -8.17 9.67
N LYS A 123 7.08 -9.43 10.12
CA LYS A 123 7.53 -9.76 11.47
C LYS A 123 8.96 -9.28 11.76
N LEU A 124 9.86 -9.39 10.77
CA LEU A 124 11.27 -8.99 10.90
C LEU A 124 11.41 -7.47 10.90
N VAL A 125 10.70 -6.78 10.01
CA VAL A 125 10.65 -5.31 9.95
C VAL A 125 10.08 -4.76 11.26
N HIS A 126 8.98 -5.33 11.76
CA HIS A 126 8.39 -4.93 13.04
C HIS A 126 9.38 -5.09 14.20
N TYR A 127 10.09 -6.22 14.24
CA TYR A 127 11.11 -6.49 15.27
C TYR A 127 12.27 -5.48 15.22
N ILE A 128 12.79 -5.15 14.02
CA ILE A 128 13.86 -4.17 13.85
C ILE A 128 13.41 -2.78 14.32
N ILE A 129 12.20 -2.36 13.95
CA ILE A 129 11.62 -1.08 14.40
C ILE A 129 11.47 -1.07 15.92
N GLU A 130 10.94 -2.14 16.52
CA GLU A 130 10.76 -2.24 17.97
C GLU A 130 12.10 -2.18 18.72
N LYS A 131 13.12 -2.89 18.24
CA LYS A 131 14.50 -2.87 18.79
C LYS A 131 15.09 -1.46 18.76
N HIS A 132 14.96 -0.76 17.62
CA HIS A 132 15.41 0.62 17.51
C HIS A 132 14.63 1.57 18.44
N CYS A 133 13.29 1.49 18.48
CA CYS A 133 12.47 2.33 19.37
C CYS A 133 12.79 2.13 20.85
N LYS A 134 13.05 0.90 21.29
CA LYS A 134 13.47 0.62 22.66
C LYS A 134 14.84 1.23 22.96
N SER A 135 15.79 1.14 22.02
CA SER A 135 17.12 1.76 22.17
C SER A 135 17.06 3.29 22.32
N PHE A 136 16.02 3.95 21.81
CA PHE A 136 15.82 5.40 21.98
C PHE A 136 15.15 5.79 23.31
N LYS A 137 14.42 4.88 23.96
CA LYS A 137 13.78 5.14 25.27
C LYS A 137 14.71 4.96 26.47
N THR A 138 15.79 4.21 26.30
CA THR A 138 16.75 3.88 27.38
C THR A 138 17.96 4.83 27.41
N LYS A 139 17.94 5.90 26.61
CA LYS A 139 19.04 6.88 26.48
C LYS A 139 18.55 8.25 26.92
#